data_AF-A0A849U1N7-F1
#
_entry.id   AF-A0A849U1N7-F1
#
_cell.length_a   1.000
_cell.length_b   1.000
_cell.length_c   1.000
_cell.angle_alpha   90.00
_cell.angle_beta   90.00
_cell.angle_gamma   90.00
#
_symmetry.space_group_name_H-M   'P 1'
#
loop_
_entity.id
_entity.type
_entity.pdbx_description
1 polymer ?
#
loop_
_entity_poly.entity_id
_entity_poly.type
_entity_poly.pdbx_seq_one_letter_code
_entity_poly.pdbx_strand_id
1 'polypeptide(L)'
;MIRTTKATLILKLICMGCCVFFTVGCRDQPTTDKAIRLTKKLQDLHNLELKVAQDVSARDRWKRTGAAEWKAEPLNTLYTQISDAKNQLKIVHQELASGGQSSAALKVLSDATAAMDDSTALFRFIEGVDATAQRLGPADKQNDPFFLSLISRDRLPGTLQEVLEMLRQDHSEMTRESFLLGEGSQIPVASSTPLEFNRGFRFVVTWNREGRPEILLGTPAGARSGFLEVMAWDPQKRAFNYYERQQPSSPLWFWKGDSSNAIQLKSRGKACFRCHINGNPIMRELNRPWDNWHSEAVSITSTVPDEIRHQQPRRELFSNKEQARILEDGVRDGISRWTTERIARSIDDQNIRNVSSWTRQMLTTSNTNLGSSQTTSDKLMAIDPESIDLPRSFFLNFDAFEQVISMSLPSIDTRVKRSDYEAALTNHSFQLIGGIPDTFFAFSIPEPSGEDLVAIRLLLERKIITSKLAASLLMVDFPNPVYSQKRNQLFEYIKTIETGEFTTAGSNVDEQIVAAIRTHSQPNSLPINLLQVQQLGPADQFLFYYLLPDKGREKIMIAHLQEYLTSVRQQLDHSQGVDDYLMLAVSRRNQFAAMLPGTLMIQETDILFPSTPTVDPKWVMGTDGRPHHQSNSPF
;
A
#
# COMPACT_ATOMS: atom_id res chain seq x y z
N MET A 1 46.26 1.83 4.28
CA MET A 1 45.81 3.17 4.70
C MET A 1 45.13 3.95 3.57
N ILE A 2 45.81 4.36 2.49
CA ILE A 2 45.17 5.14 1.40
C ILE A 2 44.03 4.38 0.67
N ARG A 3 44.10 3.04 0.59
CA ARG A 3 43.03 2.19 0.02
C ARG A 3 41.75 2.16 0.86
N THR A 4 41.87 2.24 2.19
CA THR A 4 40.73 2.14 3.11
C THR A 4 39.94 3.45 3.14
N THR A 5 40.62 4.59 3.12
CA THR A 5 39.98 5.92 3.17
C THR A 5 39.22 6.26 1.87
N LYS A 6 39.70 5.79 0.70
CA LYS A 6 39.02 6.01 -0.59
C LYS A 6 37.77 5.16 -0.75
N ALA A 7 37.80 3.89 -0.34
CA ALA A 7 36.63 3.00 -0.37
C ALA A 7 35.48 3.53 0.50
N THR A 8 35.78 4.10 1.67
CA THR A 8 34.79 4.74 2.55
C THR A 8 34.16 5.99 1.94
N LEU A 9 34.94 6.80 1.21
CA LEU A 9 34.42 7.99 0.53
C LEU A 9 33.49 7.63 -0.64
N ILE A 10 33.79 6.53 -1.34
CA ILE A 10 32.97 6.00 -2.45
C ILE A 10 31.68 5.38 -1.93
N LEU A 11 31.73 4.61 -0.83
CA LEU A 11 30.51 4.13 -0.17
C LEU A 11 29.61 5.30 0.24
N LYS A 12 30.20 6.38 0.79
CA LYS A 12 29.46 7.60 1.15
C LYS A 12 28.83 8.29 -0.07
N LEU A 13 29.54 8.36 -1.21
CA LEU A 13 29.03 8.97 -2.45
C LEU A 13 27.96 8.13 -3.14
N ILE A 14 28.10 6.80 -3.14
CA ILE A 14 27.06 5.86 -3.63
C ILE A 14 25.83 5.92 -2.72
N CYS A 15 26.03 6.00 -1.39
CA CYS A 15 24.95 6.20 -0.43
C CYS A 15 24.26 7.56 -0.64
N MET A 16 25.00 8.63 -0.91
CA MET A 16 24.41 9.94 -1.24
C MET A 16 23.62 9.90 -2.56
N GLY A 17 24.13 9.24 -3.60
CA GLY A 17 23.42 9.04 -4.87
C GLY A 17 22.11 8.25 -4.71
N CYS A 18 22.13 7.18 -3.91
CA CYS A 18 20.93 6.43 -3.54
C CYS A 18 19.96 7.28 -2.70
N CYS A 19 20.47 8.07 -1.74
CA CYS A 19 19.64 8.97 -0.91
C CYS A 19 18.91 10.03 -1.74
N VAL A 20 19.55 10.60 -2.78
CA VAL A 20 18.89 11.53 -3.72
C VAL A 20 17.76 10.82 -4.49
N PHE A 21 17.95 9.55 -4.85
CA PHE A 21 16.93 8.72 -5.50
C PHE A 21 15.73 8.40 -4.59
N PHE A 22 15.97 8.20 -3.28
CA PHE A 22 14.92 7.92 -2.29
C PHE A 22 14.14 9.16 -1.84
N THR A 23 14.72 10.35 -1.93
CA THR A 23 14.12 11.58 -1.36
C THR A 23 13.43 12.47 -2.38
N VAL A 24 13.79 12.37 -3.67
CA VAL A 24 13.11 13.12 -4.73
C VAL A 24 11.92 12.31 -5.22
N GLY A 25 10.76 12.53 -4.60
CA GLY A 25 9.50 11.96 -5.08
C GLY A 25 9.29 12.25 -6.56
N CYS A 26 9.10 11.20 -7.37
CA CYS A 26 8.91 11.29 -8.82
C CYS A 26 7.63 12.06 -9.16
N ARG A 27 7.75 13.36 -9.42
CA ARG A 27 6.71 14.15 -10.09
C ARG A 27 7.18 14.85 -11.36
N ASP A 28 8.48 14.81 -11.66
CA ASP A 28 9.05 15.49 -12.83
C ASP A 28 9.97 14.54 -13.61
N GLN A 29 9.56 14.18 -14.82
CA GLN A 29 10.28 13.28 -15.74
C GLN A 29 11.75 13.72 -15.99
N PRO A 30 12.07 15.03 -16.13
CA PRO A 30 13.44 15.50 -16.30
C PRO A 30 14.34 15.21 -15.08
N THR A 31 13.79 15.20 -13.87
CA THR A 31 14.55 14.95 -12.63
C THR A 31 14.83 13.46 -12.44
N THR A 32 13.90 12.60 -12.87
CA THR A 32 14.06 11.14 -12.89
C THR A 32 15.16 10.74 -13.88
N ASP A 33 15.15 11.30 -15.09
CA ASP A 33 16.20 11.05 -16.09
C ASP A 33 17.59 11.53 -15.62
N LYS A 34 17.65 12.62 -14.85
CA LYS A 34 18.90 13.10 -14.23
C LYS A 34 19.39 12.13 -13.15
N ALA A 35 18.51 11.58 -12.32
CA ALA A 35 18.85 10.61 -11.29
C ALA A 35 19.33 9.27 -11.90
N ILE A 36 18.64 8.76 -12.92
CA ILE A 36 19.04 7.55 -13.67
C ILE A 36 20.44 7.74 -14.28
N ARG A 37 20.69 8.91 -14.91
CA ARG A 37 22.01 9.25 -15.44
C ARG A 37 23.09 9.30 -14.36
N LEU A 38 22.79 9.83 -13.17
CA LEU A 38 23.74 9.85 -12.05
C LEU A 38 24.09 8.43 -11.57
N THR A 39 23.09 7.57 -11.43
CA THR A 39 23.27 6.19 -10.95
C THR A 39 24.09 5.37 -11.94
N LYS A 40 23.82 5.50 -13.24
CA LYS A 40 24.62 4.87 -14.29
C LYS A 40 26.09 5.33 -14.25
N LYS A 41 26.34 6.64 -14.09
CA LYS A 41 27.70 7.18 -13.99
C LYS A 41 28.45 6.73 -12.73
N LEU A 42 27.75 6.57 -11.60
CA LEU A 42 28.34 6.01 -10.38
C LEU A 42 28.71 4.54 -10.55
N GLN A 43 27.86 3.76 -11.21
CA GLN A 43 28.13 2.37 -11.56
C GLN A 43 29.33 2.23 -12.51
N ASP A 44 29.40 3.08 -13.54
CA ASP A 44 30.51 3.11 -14.50
C ASP A 44 31.85 3.44 -13.79
N LEU A 45 31.84 4.41 -12.88
CA LEU A 45 33.01 4.78 -12.07
C LEU A 45 33.46 3.62 -11.16
N HIS A 46 32.51 2.93 -10.52
CA HIS A 46 32.81 1.76 -9.69
C HIS A 46 33.44 0.61 -10.50
N ASN A 47 32.89 0.33 -11.68
CA ASN A 47 33.40 -0.69 -12.59
C ASN A 47 34.82 -0.35 -13.09
N LEU A 48 35.10 0.92 -13.40
CA LEU A 48 36.43 1.40 -13.79
C LEU A 48 37.45 1.23 -12.65
N GLU A 49 37.08 1.55 -11.42
CA GLU A 49 37.98 1.39 -10.26
C GLU A 49 38.23 -0.09 -9.92
N LEU A 50 37.23 -0.97 -10.08
CA LEU A 50 37.40 -2.43 -10.00
C LEU A 50 38.37 -2.94 -11.06
N LYS A 51 38.25 -2.46 -12.30
CA LYS A 51 39.15 -2.82 -13.40
C LYS A 51 40.60 -2.43 -13.11
N VAL A 52 40.82 -1.22 -12.56
CA VAL A 52 42.15 -0.79 -12.09
C VAL A 52 42.68 -1.70 -10.96
N ALA A 53 41.83 -2.07 -10.00
CA ALA A 53 42.25 -2.96 -8.91
C ALA A 53 42.64 -4.37 -9.42
N GLN A 54 41.90 -4.89 -10.39
CA GLN A 54 42.18 -6.16 -11.06
C GLN A 54 43.48 -6.10 -11.86
N ASP A 55 43.71 -5.03 -12.64
CA ASP A 55 44.93 -4.84 -13.43
C ASP A 55 46.18 -4.68 -12.56
N VAL A 56 46.08 -3.93 -11.45
CA VAL A 56 47.18 -3.82 -10.48
C VAL A 56 47.49 -5.18 -9.84
N SER A 57 46.46 -5.94 -9.48
CA SER A 57 46.62 -7.28 -8.90
C SER A 57 47.18 -8.29 -9.92
N ALA A 58 46.79 -8.18 -11.19
CA ALA A 58 47.32 -8.97 -12.30
C ALA A 58 48.80 -8.63 -12.58
N ARG A 59 49.17 -7.34 -12.58
CA ARG A 59 50.56 -6.89 -12.70
C ARG A 59 51.44 -7.40 -11.57
N ASP A 60 50.94 -7.36 -10.33
CA ASP A 60 51.68 -7.84 -9.15
C ASP A 60 51.80 -9.37 -9.11
N ARG A 61 50.87 -10.11 -9.74
CA ARG A 61 51.01 -11.56 -9.97
C ARG A 61 52.01 -11.85 -11.08
N TRP A 62 51.92 -11.16 -12.20
CA TRP A 62 52.84 -11.28 -13.33
C TRP A 62 54.30 -11.07 -12.90
N LYS A 63 54.58 -10.01 -12.12
CA LYS A 63 55.91 -9.75 -11.55
C LYS A 63 56.45 -10.88 -10.67
N ARG A 64 55.57 -11.67 -10.07
CA ARG A 64 55.94 -12.79 -9.19
C ARG A 64 56.12 -14.10 -9.94
N THR A 65 55.42 -14.31 -11.04
CA THR A 65 55.37 -15.61 -11.74
C THR A 65 56.18 -15.66 -13.04
N GLY A 66 56.66 -14.52 -13.56
CA GLY A 66 57.51 -14.48 -14.76
C GLY A 66 56.80 -14.91 -16.05
N ALA A 67 55.47 -14.83 -16.10
CA ALA A 67 54.69 -15.24 -17.27
C ALA A 67 55.00 -14.37 -18.52
N ALA A 68 54.90 -14.94 -19.72
CA ALA A 68 55.54 -14.35 -20.91
C ALA A 68 54.83 -13.15 -21.55
N GLU A 69 53.56 -12.83 -21.28
CA GLU A 69 52.93 -11.63 -21.84
C GLU A 69 51.87 -11.01 -20.91
N TRP A 70 52.07 -9.75 -20.52
CA TRP A 70 51.04 -8.89 -19.92
C TRP A 70 50.58 -7.86 -20.94
N LYS A 71 49.40 -8.07 -21.55
CA LYS A 71 48.73 -7.06 -22.37
C LYS A 71 47.68 -6.36 -21.52
N ALA A 72 48.07 -5.29 -20.84
CA ALA A 72 47.12 -4.42 -20.14
C ALA A 72 46.76 -3.20 -20.97
N GLU A 73 45.56 -2.71 -20.71
CA GLU A 73 45.19 -1.34 -21.04
C GLU A 73 46.14 -0.40 -20.29
N PRO A 74 46.71 0.64 -20.93
CA PRO A 74 47.65 1.52 -20.24
C PRO A 74 46.97 2.12 -19.02
N LEU A 75 47.56 1.96 -17.82
CA LEU A 75 47.02 2.52 -16.57
C LEU A 75 46.68 4.02 -16.70
N ASN A 76 47.43 4.76 -17.53
CA ASN A 76 47.15 6.15 -17.85
C ASN A 76 45.77 6.36 -18.51
N THR A 77 45.34 5.45 -19.39
CA THR A 77 44.01 5.48 -20.02
C THR A 77 42.90 5.30 -18.98
N LEU A 78 43.05 4.34 -18.06
CA LEU A 78 42.10 4.10 -16.97
C LEU A 78 42.04 5.28 -15.98
N TYR A 79 43.19 5.90 -15.67
CA TYR A 79 43.23 7.09 -14.81
C TYR A 79 42.55 8.30 -15.47
N THR A 80 42.73 8.51 -16.77
CA THR A 80 42.01 9.55 -17.52
C THR A 80 40.51 9.31 -17.52
N GLN A 81 40.06 8.08 -17.78
CA GLN A 81 38.63 7.71 -17.73
C GLN A 81 38.01 7.93 -16.34
N ILE A 82 38.73 7.61 -15.26
CA ILE A 82 38.29 7.89 -13.88
C ILE A 82 38.20 9.40 -13.61
N SER A 83 39.17 10.18 -14.10
CA SER A 83 39.18 11.64 -13.97
C SER A 83 38.00 12.28 -14.69
N ASP A 84 37.71 11.83 -15.92
CA ASP A 84 36.58 12.31 -16.71
C ASP A 84 35.23 11.94 -16.08
N ALA A 85 35.09 10.71 -15.60
CA ALA A 85 33.90 10.27 -14.87
C ALA A 85 33.67 11.10 -13.60
N LYS A 86 34.73 11.45 -12.86
CA LYS A 86 34.65 12.34 -11.67
C LYS A 86 34.23 13.75 -12.03
N ASN A 87 34.76 14.31 -13.13
CA ASN A 87 34.35 15.63 -13.62
C ASN A 87 32.88 15.65 -14.06
N GLN A 88 32.41 14.60 -14.74
CA GLN A 88 31.01 14.49 -15.11
C GLN A 88 30.07 14.34 -13.91
N LEU A 89 30.49 13.63 -12.86
CA LEU A 89 29.76 13.53 -11.59
C LEU A 89 29.62 14.90 -10.91
N LYS A 90 30.67 15.72 -10.94
CA LYS A 90 30.65 17.09 -10.40
C LYS A 90 29.64 17.98 -11.13
N ILE A 91 29.52 17.86 -12.45
CA ILE A 91 28.54 18.59 -13.26
C ILE A 91 27.10 18.18 -12.89
N VAL A 92 26.82 16.87 -12.84
CA VAL A 92 25.48 16.38 -12.48
C VAL A 92 25.09 16.78 -11.06
N HIS A 93 26.05 16.80 -10.12
CA HIS A 93 25.82 17.28 -8.76
C HIS A 93 25.47 18.78 -8.72
N GLN A 94 26.17 19.61 -9.52
CA GLN A 94 25.85 21.04 -9.66
C GLN A 94 24.47 21.27 -10.30
N GLU A 95 24.06 20.44 -11.26
CA GLU A 95 22.74 20.48 -11.89
C GLU A 95 21.59 20.00 -10.98
N LEU A 96 21.87 19.12 -10.02
CA LEU A 96 20.89 18.67 -9.01
C LEU A 96 20.74 19.69 -7.88
N ALA A 97 21.81 20.39 -7.52
CA ALA A 97 21.80 21.43 -6.50
C ALA A 97 20.98 22.67 -6.90
N SER A 98 20.77 22.90 -8.20
CA SER A 98 19.95 24.01 -8.72
C SER A 98 18.44 23.71 -8.79
N GLY A 99 18.01 22.46 -8.54
CA GLY A 99 16.59 22.05 -8.51
C GLY A 99 16.00 22.09 -7.10
N GLY A 100 15.17 23.08 -6.80
CA GLY A 100 14.75 23.47 -5.43
C GLY A 100 14.07 22.44 -4.52
N GLN A 101 13.66 21.25 -5.00
CA GLN A 101 13.06 20.21 -4.15
C GLN A 101 14.07 19.23 -3.54
N SER A 102 15.26 19.07 -4.13
CA SER A 102 16.35 18.22 -3.62
C SER A 102 17.02 18.83 -2.36
N SER A 103 16.91 20.16 -2.23
CA SER A 103 17.50 20.96 -1.14
C SER A 103 17.01 20.56 0.27
N ALA A 104 15.72 20.29 0.45
CA ALA A 104 15.17 20.06 1.79
C ALA A 104 15.64 18.72 2.40
N ALA A 105 15.64 17.63 1.64
CA ALA A 105 16.05 16.32 2.15
C ALA A 105 17.57 16.18 2.30
N LEU A 106 18.35 16.80 1.40
CA LEU A 106 19.80 16.92 1.55
C LEU A 106 20.17 17.82 2.74
N LYS A 107 19.38 18.87 3.01
CA LYS A 107 19.53 19.71 4.20
C LYS A 107 19.16 18.95 5.48
N VAL A 108 18.10 18.15 5.47
CA VAL A 108 17.74 17.25 6.59
C VAL A 108 18.89 16.29 6.91
N LEU A 109 19.51 15.67 5.90
CA LEU A 109 20.65 14.78 6.09
C LEU A 109 21.90 15.54 6.56
N SER A 110 22.18 16.73 6.01
CA SER A 110 23.26 17.62 6.43
C SER A 110 23.12 18.04 7.90
N ASP A 111 21.94 18.51 8.29
CA ASP A 111 21.62 18.97 9.64
C ASP A 111 21.60 17.79 10.63
N ALA A 112 21.10 16.62 10.21
CA ALA A 112 21.17 15.38 11.00
C ALA A 112 22.62 14.86 11.14
N THR A 113 23.46 15.03 10.11
CA THR A 113 24.89 14.67 10.18
C THR A 113 25.66 15.60 11.12
N ALA A 114 25.25 16.87 11.23
CA ALA A 114 25.78 17.78 12.25
C ALA A 114 25.29 17.43 13.67
N ALA A 115 24.13 16.77 13.80
CA ALA A 115 23.57 16.27 15.06
C ALA A 115 23.95 14.81 15.40
N MET A 116 24.77 14.15 14.58
CA MET A 116 25.11 12.72 14.69
C MET A 116 25.91 12.31 15.95
N ASP A 117 26.35 13.26 16.78
CA ASP A 117 27.02 12.96 18.05
C ASP A 117 26.04 12.65 19.20
N ASP A 118 24.73 12.87 19.01
CA ASP A 118 23.72 12.58 20.04
C ASP A 118 22.97 11.27 19.75
N SER A 119 23.61 10.13 20.08
CA SER A 119 23.02 8.79 19.98
C SER A 119 21.80 8.55 20.90
N THR A 120 21.40 9.55 21.68
CA THR A 120 20.24 9.53 22.57
C THR A 120 19.06 10.35 22.05
N ALA A 121 19.27 11.18 21.01
CA ALA A 121 18.25 12.07 20.51
C ALA A 121 17.26 11.36 19.57
N LEU A 122 15.97 11.48 19.90
CA LEU A 122 14.86 11.24 18.99
C LEU A 122 14.57 12.52 18.20
N PHE A 123 14.34 12.40 16.90
CA PHE A 123 14.05 13.53 16.01
C PHE A 123 12.58 13.54 15.58
N ARG A 124 12.06 14.70 15.20
CA ARG A 124 10.76 14.90 14.56
C ARG A 124 10.96 15.28 13.10
N PHE A 125 10.26 14.60 12.20
CA PHE A 125 10.16 15.01 10.80
C PHE A 125 8.90 14.48 10.12
N ILE A 126 7.89 15.34 10.04
CA ILE A 126 6.61 15.09 9.37
C ILE A 126 6.68 15.67 7.94
N GLU A 127 6.74 14.79 6.94
CA GLU A 127 6.90 15.20 5.55
C GLU A 127 5.73 16.07 5.08
N GLY A 128 6.04 17.22 4.48
CA GLY A 128 5.07 18.21 4.02
C GLY A 128 4.58 19.20 5.08
N VAL A 129 4.91 18.98 6.35
CA VAL A 129 4.68 19.93 7.45
C VAL A 129 5.98 20.59 7.85
N ASP A 130 7.02 19.79 8.07
CA ASP A 130 8.30 20.27 8.57
C ASP A 130 9.25 20.61 7.42
N ALA A 131 9.95 21.75 7.53
CA ALA A 131 10.95 22.15 6.55
C ALA A 131 12.27 21.37 6.69
N THR A 132 12.63 21.01 7.93
CA THR A 132 13.81 20.22 8.27
C THR A 132 13.52 19.34 9.48
N ALA A 133 14.31 18.28 9.67
CA ALA A 133 14.27 17.50 10.90
C ALA A 133 14.73 18.35 12.09
N GLN A 134 14.10 18.15 13.23
CA GLN A 134 14.44 18.82 14.48
C GLN A 134 14.49 17.81 15.61
N ARG A 135 15.26 18.08 16.66
CA ARG A 135 15.21 17.26 17.88
C ARG A 135 13.78 17.30 18.45
N LEU A 136 13.28 16.16 18.89
CA LEU A 136 11.95 16.07 19.48
C LEU A 136 11.90 16.90 20.77
N GLY A 137 11.06 17.92 20.80
CA GLY A 137 10.91 18.82 21.95
C GLY A 137 9.85 18.32 22.96
N PRO A 138 9.75 18.94 24.14
CA PRO A 138 8.76 18.58 25.16
C PRO A 138 7.30 18.66 24.68
N ALA A 139 6.99 19.56 23.75
CA ALA A 139 5.66 19.71 23.17
C ALA A 139 5.24 18.51 22.30
N ASP A 140 6.22 17.77 21.77
CA ASP A 140 6.04 16.59 20.93
C ASP A 140 6.25 15.29 21.74
N LYS A 141 6.14 15.34 23.07
CA LYS A 141 6.22 14.15 23.91
C LYS A 141 5.06 13.20 23.59
N GLN A 142 5.37 11.90 23.56
CA GLN A 142 4.42 10.84 23.30
C GLN A 142 4.22 10.00 24.58
N ASN A 143 3.16 9.22 24.63
CA ASN A 143 2.85 8.36 25.78
C ASN A 143 2.58 6.90 25.39
N ASP A 144 2.86 6.54 24.14
CA ASP A 144 2.82 5.15 23.70
C ASP A 144 3.97 4.33 24.32
N PRO A 145 3.78 3.02 24.47
CA PRO A 145 4.77 2.14 25.12
C PRO A 145 6.12 2.11 24.40
N PHE A 146 6.17 2.28 23.08
CA PHE A 146 7.43 2.29 22.34
C PHE A 146 8.25 3.54 22.63
N PHE A 147 7.63 4.72 22.60
CA PHE A 147 8.28 5.97 22.96
C PHE A 147 8.82 5.95 24.39
N LEU A 148 8.02 5.48 25.35
CA LEU A 148 8.42 5.39 26.75
C LEU A 148 9.64 4.47 26.94
N SER A 149 9.67 3.35 26.22
CA SER A 149 10.87 2.49 26.14
C SER A 149 12.07 3.23 25.57
N LEU A 150 11.93 3.92 24.43
CA LEU A 150 13.04 4.64 23.80
C LEU A 150 13.67 5.69 24.72
N ILE A 151 12.86 6.55 25.34
CA ILE A 151 13.38 7.67 26.14
C ILE A 151 13.94 7.25 27.51
N SER A 152 13.68 6.01 27.93
CA SER A 152 14.23 5.46 29.18
C SER A 152 15.68 4.99 29.07
N ARG A 153 16.24 4.98 27.85
CA ARG A 153 17.56 4.41 27.58
C ARG A 153 18.64 5.49 27.44
N ASP A 154 19.85 5.15 27.89
CA ASP A 154 21.05 5.96 27.69
C ASP A 154 21.56 5.95 26.23
N ARG A 155 21.01 5.08 25.37
CA ARG A 155 21.26 5.04 23.93
C ARG A 155 20.05 4.47 23.21
N LEU A 156 19.71 5.01 22.04
CA LEU A 156 18.63 4.47 21.23
C LEU A 156 19.04 3.15 20.54
N PRO A 157 18.12 2.19 20.36
CA PRO A 157 18.43 0.92 19.72
C PRO A 157 18.79 1.12 18.24
N GLY A 158 19.96 0.65 17.83
CA GLY A 158 20.48 0.76 16.47
C GLY A 158 20.24 -0.49 15.62
N THR A 159 19.74 -1.59 16.19
CA THR A 159 19.51 -2.85 15.48
C THR A 159 18.16 -3.45 15.82
N LEU A 160 17.67 -4.37 14.97
CA LEU A 160 16.46 -5.15 15.25
C LEU A 160 16.59 -5.91 16.58
N GLN A 161 17.75 -6.52 16.84
CA GLN A 161 17.97 -7.26 18.08
C GLN A 161 17.86 -6.38 19.32
N GLU A 162 18.40 -5.15 19.26
CA GLU A 162 18.29 -4.19 20.36
C GLU A 162 16.86 -3.72 20.57
N VAL A 163 16.07 -3.52 19.51
CA VAL A 163 14.63 -3.20 19.63
C VAL A 163 13.86 -4.35 20.29
N LEU A 164 14.09 -5.59 19.83
CA LEU A 164 13.43 -6.77 20.39
C LEU A 164 13.77 -6.95 21.87
N GLU A 165 15.05 -6.78 22.23
CA GLU A 165 15.52 -6.87 23.61
C GLU A 165 14.93 -5.78 24.50
N MET A 166 14.92 -4.54 24.02
CA MET A 166 14.34 -3.40 24.73
C MET A 166 12.86 -3.65 25.05
N LEU A 167 12.07 -4.03 24.04
CA LEU A 167 10.63 -4.25 24.23
C LEU A 167 10.34 -5.49 25.08
N ARG A 168 11.15 -6.54 24.98
CA ARG A 168 11.03 -7.73 25.85
C ARG A 168 11.30 -7.39 27.31
N GLN A 169 12.23 -6.50 27.59
CA GLN A 169 12.54 -6.06 28.95
C GLN A 169 11.45 -5.15 29.53
N ASP A 170 11.00 -4.17 28.75
CA ASP A 170 10.11 -3.12 29.24
C ASP A 170 8.64 -3.52 29.27
N HIS A 171 8.23 -4.45 28.41
CA HIS A 171 6.83 -4.86 28.23
C HIS A 171 6.67 -6.38 28.35
N SER A 172 7.29 -6.96 29.38
CA SER A 172 7.23 -8.41 29.64
C SER A 172 5.82 -8.95 29.91
N GLU A 173 4.86 -8.07 30.22
CA GLU A 173 3.44 -8.39 30.38
C GLU A 173 2.69 -8.50 29.04
N MET A 174 3.25 -7.96 27.95
CA MET A 174 2.65 -8.04 26.62
C MET A 174 3.01 -9.36 25.94
N THR A 175 2.05 -9.92 25.21
CA THR A 175 2.30 -11.10 24.37
C THR A 175 2.92 -10.65 23.06
N ARG A 176 4.07 -11.22 22.69
CA ARG A 176 4.73 -10.93 21.41
C ARG A 176 4.38 -11.99 20.37
N GLU A 177 3.89 -11.55 19.23
CA GLU A 177 3.64 -12.41 18.06
C GLU A 177 4.48 -11.91 16.89
N SER A 178 4.75 -12.80 15.93
CA SER A 178 5.48 -12.44 14.71
C SER A 178 4.80 -13.04 13.50
N PHE A 179 4.81 -12.32 12.39
CA PHE A 179 4.13 -12.70 11.16
C PHE A 179 5.11 -12.52 10.01
N LEU A 180 5.04 -13.39 9.02
CA LEU A 180 5.93 -13.37 7.88
C LEU A 180 5.13 -13.22 6.60
N LEU A 181 5.50 -12.24 5.79
CA LEU A 181 5.03 -12.09 4.43
C LEU A 181 6.18 -12.13 3.43
N GLY A 182 5.85 -12.50 2.19
CA GLY A 182 6.71 -12.36 1.03
C GLY A 182 5.88 -12.43 -0.25
N GLU A 183 6.11 -11.50 -1.16
CA GLU A 183 5.39 -11.41 -2.42
C GLU A 183 5.70 -12.62 -3.31
N GLY A 184 4.63 -13.29 -3.75
CA GLY A 184 4.75 -14.55 -4.52
C GLY A 184 5.51 -15.65 -3.77
N SER A 185 5.61 -15.56 -2.44
CA SER A 185 6.38 -16.53 -1.66
C SER A 185 5.78 -17.94 -1.65
N GLN A 186 4.51 -18.08 -2.02
CA GLN A 186 3.79 -19.33 -2.19
C GLN A 186 4.19 -20.06 -3.47
N ILE A 187 4.74 -19.33 -4.45
CA ILE A 187 5.22 -19.90 -5.70
C ILE A 187 6.54 -20.64 -5.43
N PRO A 188 6.62 -21.96 -5.67
CA PRO A 188 7.86 -22.71 -5.47
C PRO A 188 9.00 -22.11 -6.29
N VAL A 189 10.21 -22.10 -5.72
CA VAL A 189 11.43 -21.72 -6.42
C VAL A 189 11.80 -22.87 -7.37
N ALA A 190 11.25 -22.89 -8.58
CA ALA A 190 11.79 -23.73 -9.65
C ALA A 190 13.16 -23.18 -10.07
N SER A 191 14.04 -24.02 -10.66
CA SER A 191 15.36 -23.58 -11.15
C SER A 191 15.30 -22.48 -12.23
N SER A 192 14.12 -22.19 -12.78
CA SER A 192 13.82 -21.12 -13.73
C SER A 192 13.33 -19.81 -13.09
N THR A 193 13.03 -19.80 -11.79
CA THR A 193 12.63 -18.60 -11.03
C THR A 193 13.74 -18.30 -10.03
N PRO A 194 14.84 -17.65 -10.45
CA PRO A 194 16.01 -17.53 -9.59
C PRO A 194 15.69 -16.85 -8.25
N LEU A 195 16.32 -17.35 -7.18
CA LEU A 195 16.32 -16.80 -5.81
C LEU A 195 16.67 -15.30 -5.74
N GLU A 196 17.14 -14.73 -6.85
CA GLU A 196 17.44 -13.31 -7.02
C GLU A 196 16.20 -12.42 -7.15
N PHE A 197 15.00 -12.98 -7.31
CA PHE A 197 13.79 -12.17 -7.20
C PHE A 197 13.60 -11.72 -5.76
N ASN A 198 13.64 -10.41 -5.57
CA ASN A 198 13.35 -9.75 -4.30
C ASN A 198 11.86 -9.97 -3.96
N ARG A 199 11.52 -11.14 -3.39
CA ARG A 199 10.19 -11.48 -2.83
C ARG A 199 9.81 -10.60 -1.63
N GLY A 200 10.61 -9.58 -1.32
CA GLY A 200 10.28 -8.57 -0.33
C GLY A 200 10.00 -9.13 1.06
N PHE A 201 10.61 -10.26 1.47
CA PHE A 201 10.28 -10.90 2.74
C PHE A 201 10.40 -9.90 3.90
N ARG A 202 9.34 -9.80 4.70
CA ARG A 202 9.21 -8.88 5.83
C ARG A 202 8.61 -9.60 7.03
N PHE A 203 9.09 -9.26 8.21
CA PHE A 203 8.39 -9.57 9.45
C PHE A 203 7.51 -8.39 9.86
N VAL A 204 6.31 -8.71 10.32
CA VAL A 204 5.53 -7.84 11.21
C VAL A 204 5.56 -8.47 12.59
N VAL A 205 5.98 -7.72 13.61
CA VAL A 205 6.05 -8.20 14.99
C VAL A 205 5.12 -7.33 15.83
N THR A 206 4.23 -7.93 16.60
CA THR A 206 3.30 -7.20 17.45
C THR A 206 3.60 -7.46 18.93
N TRP A 207 3.32 -6.47 19.76
CA TRP A 207 3.22 -6.63 21.21
C TRP A 207 1.80 -6.30 21.60
N ASN A 208 1.12 -7.31 22.14
CA ASN A 208 -0.30 -7.27 22.41
C ASN A 208 -0.56 -7.14 23.92
N ARG A 209 -1.48 -6.27 24.30
CA ARG A 209 -2.07 -6.19 25.64
C ARG A 209 -3.54 -6.56 25.54
N GLU A 210 -3.97 -7.54 26.34
CA GLU A 210 -5.36 -8.04 26.31
C GLU A 210 -5.83 -8.44 24.89
N GLY A 211 -4.95 -9.06 24.11
CA GLY A 211 -5.23 -9.51 22.75
C GLY A 211 -5.26 -8.40 21.69
N ARG A 212 -4.87 -7.16 22.02
CA ARG A 212 -4.84 -6.03 21.07
C ARG A 212 -3.42 -5.52 20.84
N PRO A 213 -3.03 -5.21 19.59
CA PRO A 213 -1.69 -4.70 19.31
C PRO A 213 -1.53 -3.27 19.85
N GLU A 214 -0.60 -3.12 20.78
CA GLU A 214 -0.17 -1.82 21.31
C GLU A 214 1.09 -1.30 20.57
N ILE A 215 1.91 -2.22 20.05
CA ILE A 215 3.08 -1.92 19.21
C ILE A 215 3.06 -2.86 18.00
N LEU A 216 3.30 -2.31 16.80
CA LEU A 216 3.54 -3.05 15.57
C LEU A 216 4.90 -2.62 14.99
N LEU A 217 5.78 -3.57 14.74
CA LEU A 217 7.09 -3.37 14.15
C LEU A 217 7.15 -4.03 12.77
N GLY A 218 7.41 -3.23 11.74
CA GLY A 218 7.76 -3.70 10.40
C GLY A 218 9.27 -3.77 10.21
N THR A 219 9.78 -4.89 9.70
CA THR A 219 11.21 -5.05 9.42
C THR A 219 11.47 -6.01 8.26
N PRO A 220 12.48 -5.75 7.39
CA PRO A 220 12.91 -6.70 6.39
C PRO A 220 13.44 -8.00 7.02
N ALA A 221 13.05 -9.13 6.44
CA ALA A 221 13.49 -10.45 6.89
C ALA A 221 14.84 -10.89 6.27
N GLY A 222 15.18 -10.42 5.06
CA GLY A 222 16.40 -10.82 4.33
C GLY A 222 17.60 -9.87 4.46
N ALA A 223 18.61 -10.06 3.58
CA ALA A 223 19.83 -9.25 3.51
C ALA A 223 19.61 -7.76 3.12
N ARG A 224 18.36 -7.36 2.84
CA ARG A 224 18.01 -5.95 2.63
C ARG A 224 18.38 -5.16 3.88
N SER A 225 19.37 -4.29 3.73
CA SER A 225 19.63 -3.17 4.63
C SER A 225 18.36 -2.31 4.63
N GLY A 226 17.55 -2.38 5.68
CA GLY A 226 16.27 -1.67 5.67
C GLY A 226 15.86 -1.14 7.03
N PHE A 227 15.00 -0.14 6.90
CA PHE A 227 14.35 0.62 7.94
C PHE A 227 13.71 -0.29 8.99
N LEU A 228 13.66 0.20 10.22
CA LEU A 228 12.73 -0.30 11.23
C LEU A 228 11.60 0.72 11.28
N GLU A 229 10.38 0.27 11.07
CA GLU A 229 9.18 1.10 11.19
C GLU A 229 8.36 0.59 12.35
N VAL A 230 8.02 1.48 13.27
CA VAL A 230 7.20 1.15 14.43
C VAL A 230 5.96 2.01 14.43
N MET A 231 4.83 1.37 14.64
CA MET A 231 3.55 2.00 14.90
C MET A 231 3.13 1.64 16.32
N ALA A 232 2.83 2.61 17.17
CA ALA A 232 2.49 2.34 18.56
C ALA A 232 1.29 3.16 19.02
N TRP A 233 0.37 2.54 19.76
CA TRP A 233 -0.82 3.20 20.26
C TRP A 233 -0.50 4.10 21.45
N ASP A 234 -0.87 5.38 21.36
CA ASP A 234 -0.78 6.31 22.48
C ASP A 234 -2.14 6.39 23.20
N PRO A 235 -2.25 5.90 24.46
CA PRO A 235 -3.50 5.90 25.19
C PRO A 235 -4.00 7.30 25.57
N GLN A 236 -3.11 8.29 25.68
CA GLN A 236 -3.49 9.68 25.98
C GLN A 236 -3.93 10.41 24.73
N LYS A 237 -3.16 10.28 23.64
CA LYS A 237 -3.51 10.86 22.34
C LYS A 237 -4.59 10.08 21.60
N ARG A 238 -4.95 8.89 22.04
CA ARG A 238 -5.95 7.99 21.41
C ARG A 238 -5.74 7.91 19.89
N ALA A 239 -4.47 7.74 19.50
CA ALA A 239 -3.98 7.72 18.13
C ALA A 239 -2.71 6.87 18.09
N PHE A 240 -2.34 6.38 16.91
CA PHE A 240 -1.05 5.72 16.73
C PHE A 240 0.04 6.73 16.38
N ASN A 241 1.21 6.56 16.98
CA ASN A 241 2.43 7.24 16.61
C ASN A 241 3.25 6.40 15.64
N TYR A 242 3.93 7.07 14.71
CA TYR A 242 4.77 6.44 13.68
C TYR A 242 6.23 6.79 13.90
N TYR A 243 7.08 5.78 13.92
CA TYR A 243 8.53 5.91 14.10
C TYR A 243 9.26 5.20 12.97
N GLU A 244 10.37 5.79 12.54
CA GLU A 244 11.22 5.23 11.51
C GLU A 244 12.69 5.37 11.89
N ARG A 245 13.46 4.32 11.64
CA ARG A 245 14.92 4.36 11.71
C ARG A 245 15.52 4.39 10.31
N GLN A 246 16.18 5.49 9.95
CA GLN A 246 16.56 5.76 8.56
C GLN A 246 17.62 4.81 7.96
N GLN A 247 18.53 4.23 8.75
CA GLN A 247 19.60 3.38 8.21
C GLN A 247 20.07 2.29 9.19
N PRO A 248 20.43 1.08 8.72
CA PRO A 248 20.92 -0.01 9.55
C PRO A 248 22.10 0.31 10.46
N SER A 249 23.00 1.17 10.01
CA SER A 249 24.20 1.59 10.73
C SER A 249 24.03 2.87 11.55
N SER A 250 22.83 3.45 11.59
CA SER A 250 22.53 4.67 12.34
C SER A 250 21.56 4.37 13.49
N PRO A 251 21.83 4.88 14.71
CA PRO A 251 20.87 4.84 15.82
C PRO A 251 19.81 5.95 15.71
N LEU A 252 19.78 6.72 14.61
CA LEU A 252 18.86 7.85 14.47
C LEU A 252 17.42 7.37 14.24
N TRP A 253 16.58 7.70 15.20
CA TRP A 253 15.13 7.52 15.12
C TRP A 253 14.43 8.83 14.82
N PHE A 254 13.36 8.73 14.04
CA PHE A 254 12.46 9.81 13.72
C PHE A 254 11.04 9.45 14.14
N TRP A 255 10.40 10.31 14.92
CA TRP A 255 8.96 10.38 14.98
C TRP A 255 8.45 11.07 13.71
N LYS A 256 7.60 10.35 12.98
CA LYS A 256 7.07 10.72 11.66
C LYS A 256 5.69 11.37 11.73
N GLY A 257 5.13 11.52 12.93
CA GLY A 257 3.81 12.05 13.21
C GLY A 257 2.89 11.00 13.83
N ASP A 258 1.61 11.33 13.94
CA ASP A 258 0.56 10.46 14.46
C ASP A 258 -0.60 10.26 13.47
N SER A 259 -1.58 9.43 13.83
CA SER A 259 -2.72 9.11 12.98
C SER A 259 -3.52 10.34 12.52
N SER A 260 -3.50 11.44 13.28
CA SER A 260 -4.15 12.70 12.91
C SER A 260 -3.39 13.41 11.78
N ASN A 261 -2.06 13.27 11.72
CA ASN A 261 -1.28 13.83 10.62
C ASN A 261 -1.55 13.10 9.30
N ALA A 262 -1.92 11.82 9.32
CA ALA A 262 -2.25 11.07 8.11
C ALA A 262 -3.40 11.68 7.30
N ILE A 263 -4.36 12.31 7.99
CA ILE A 263 -5.57 12.88 7.37
C ILE A 263 -5.44 14.38 7.06
N GLN A 264 -4.35 15.02 7.49
CA GLN A 264 -4.10 16.44 7.22
C GLN A 264 -3.63 16.67 5.78
N LEU A 265 -4.17 17.68 5.11
CA LEU A 265 -3.86 17.98 3.70
C LEU A 265 -2.36 18.11 3.40
N LYS A 266 -1.57 18.67 4.33
CA LYS A 266 -0.14 18.92 4.13
C LYS A 266 0.72 17.65 4.15
N SER A 267 0.35 16.64 4.94
CA SER A 267 1.11 15.42 5.20
C SER A 267 0.51 14.17 4.58
N ARG A 268 -0.78 14.18 4.22
CA ARG A 268 -1.48 13.07 3.57
C ARG A 268 -0.76 12.61 2.30
N GLY A 269 -0.58 11.30 2.15
CA GLY A 269 0.09 10.73 0.98
C GLY A 269 1.59 11.03 0.89
N LYS A 270 2.23 11.40 2.00
CA LYS A 270 3.68 11.64 2.11
C LYS A 270 4.30 10.71 3.18
N ALA A 271 5.57 10.34 3.01
CA ALA A 271 6.28 9.39 3.86
C ALA A 271 5.42 8.16 4.24
N CYS A 272 5.39 7.80 5.53
CA CYS A 272 4.58 6.72 6.09
C CYS A 272 3.06 6.86 5.83
N PHE A 273 2.55 8.08 5.66
CA PHE A 273 1.13 8.33 5.35
C PHE A 273 0.77 8.06 3.88
N ARG A 274 1.72 7.60 3.06
CA ARG A 274 1.44 6.97 1.76
C ARG A 274 0.77 5.62 1.94
N CYS A 275 1.31 4.82 2.85
CA CYS A 275 0.69 3.57 3.23
C CYS A 275 -0.50 3.89 4.14
N HIS A 276 -0.26 4.57 5.27
CA HIS A 276 -1.25 4.84 6.30
C HIS A 276 -2.14 6.06 6.04
N ILE A 277 -2.71 6.19 4.84
CA ILE A 277 -3.43 7.42 4.38
C ILE A 277 -4.62 7.85 5.25
N ASN A 278 -5.14 6.94 6.07
CA ASN A 278 -6.25 7.19 6.99
C ASN A 278 -5.84 7.14 8.48
N GLY A 279 -4.56 6.91 8.77
CA GLY A 279 -4.00 6.87 10.13
C GLY A 279 -4.16 5.54 10.87
N ASN A 280 -4.67 4.50 10.20
CA ASN A 280 -4.87 3.16 10.76
C ASN A 280 -3.65 2.25 10.53
N PRO A 281 -3.49 1.15 11.29
CA PRO A 281 -2.63 0.02 10.91
C PRO A 281 -3.08 -0.55 9.57
N ILE A 282 -2.15 -1.16 8.82
CA ILE A 282 -2.42 -1.68 7.48
C ILE A 282 -1.97 -3.11 7.32
N MET A 283 -2.88 -3.88 6.74
CA MET A 283 -2.66 -5.14 6.04
C MET A 283 -3.52 -5.03 4.78
N ARG A 284 -2.94 -5.28 3.61
CA ARG A 284 -3.65 -5.16 2.32
C ARG A 284 -4.33 -6.46 1.91
N GLU A 285 -4.35 -7.47 2.76
CA GLU A 285 -4.98 -8.77 2.52
C GLU A 285 -5.79 -9.15 3.76
N LEU A 286 -6.74 -8.30 4.16
CA LEU A 286 -7.60 -8.53 5.33
C LEU A 286 -8.65 -9.61 5.11
N ASN A 287 -8.42 -10.60 4.27
CA ASN A 287 -9.32 -11.71 4.06
C ASN A 287 -8.53 -12.94 3.61
N ARG A 288 -9.03 -14.12 3.96
CA ARG A 288 -8.57 -15.39 3.38
C ARG A 288 -8.56 -15.31 1.84
N PRO A 289 -7.53 -15.82 1.13
CA PRO A 289 -6.51 -16.75 1.60
C PRO A 289 -5.16 -16.16 2.00
N TRP A 290 -5.04 -14.83 2.08
CA TRP A 290 -3.78 -14.14 2.43
C TRP A 290 -2.64 -14.49 1.46
N ASP A 291 -2.84 -14.10 0.19
CA ASP A 291 -2.00 -14.39 -0.97
C ASP A 291 -0.49 -14.29 -0.75
N ASN A 292 -0.01 -13.42 0.13
CA ASN A 292 1.42 -13.18 0.34
C ASN A 292 1.91 -13.47 1.76
N TRP A 293 1.05 -14.01 2.63
CA TRP A 293 1.39 -14.30 4.02
C TRP A 293 1.60 -15.77 4.29
N HIS A 294 2.38 -16.05 5.34
CA HIS A 294 2.26 -17.31 6.04
C HIS A 294 0.87 -17.41 6.67
N SER A 295 0.09 -18.42 6.26
CA SER A 295 -1.29 -18.60 6.74
C SER A 295 -1.66 -20.09 6.86
N GLU A 296 -2.84 -20.32 7.43
CA GLU A 296 -3.47 -21.63 7.49
C GLU A 296 -3.88 -22.14 6.11
N ALA A 297 -4.04 -21.23 5.14
CA ALA A 297 -4.32 -21.60 3.76
C ALA A 297 -3.06 -22.12 3.05
N VAL A 298 -1.89 -21.50 3.29
CA VAL A 298 -0.64 -21.88 2.65
C VAL A 298 0.59 -21.48 3.48
N SER A 299 1.50 -22.43 3.68
CA SER A 299 2.79 -22.17 4.33
C SER A 299 3.87 -21.81 3.32
N ILE A 300 4.55 -20.69 3.58
CA ILE A 300 5.68 -20.20 2.77
C ILE A 300 7.04 -20.64 3.36
N THR A 301 7.04 -21.52 4.36
CA THR A 301 8.26 -21.92 5.11
C THR A 301 9.32 -22.57 4.21
N SER A 302 8.91 -23.32 3.18
CA SER A 302 9.82 -24.02 2.27
C SER A 302 10.49 -23.10 1.25
N THR A 303 9.91 -21.93 0.96
CA THR A 303 10.40 -20.98 -0.04
C THR A 303 11.21 -19.83 0.57
N VAL A 304 11.23 -19.72 1.90
CA VAL A 304 12.00 -18.71 2.62
C VAL A 304 13.49 -19.11 2.65
N PRO A 305 14.42 -18.21 2.25
CA PRO A 305 15.86 -18.48 2.25
C PRO A 305 16.44 -18.86 3.62
N ASP A 306 17.43 -19.75 3.63
CA ASP A 306 18.12 -20.23 4.85
C ASP A 306 18.67 -19.11 5.74
N GLU A 307 19.16 -18.04 5.13
CA GLU A 307 19.64 -16.86 5.85
C GLU A 307 18.56 -16.22 6.73
N ILE A 308 17.30 -16.22 6.31
CA ILE A 308 16.17 -15.72 7.10
C ILE A 308 15.82 -16.73 8.21
N ARG A 309 15.85 -18.04 7.87
CA ARG A 309 15.45 -19.13 8.79
C ARG A 309 16.43 -19.35 9.93
N HIS A 310 17.72 -19.12 9.70
CA HIS A 310 18.78 -19.59 10.61
C HIS A 310 19.62 -18.47 11.25
N GLN A 311 19.59 -17.24 10.74
CA GLN A 311 20.38 -16.14 11.32
C GLN A 311 19.63 -15.39 12.43
N GLN A 312 20.29 -15.14 13.56
CA GLN A 312 19.74 -14.28 14.61
C GLN A 312 19.74 -12.80 14.20
N PRO A 313 18.78 -11.98 14.67
CA PRO A 313 17.64 -12.33 15.52
C PRO A 313 16.44 -12.94 14.76
N ARG A 314 16.51 -13.04 13.43
CA ARG A 314 15.38 -13.44 12.56
C ARG A 314 14.95 -14.89 12.78
N ARG A 315 15.87 -15.78 13.14
CA ARG A 315 15.58 -17.17 13.50
C ARG A 315 14.50 -17.26 14.57
N GLU A 316 14.55 -16.38 15.58
CA GLU A 316 13.56 -16.36 16.66
C GLU A 316 12.17 -15.99 16.15
N LEU A 317 12.08 -14.95 15.32
CA LEU A 317 10.82 -14.54 14.69
C LEU A 317 10.30 -15.62 13.72
N PHE A 318 11.17 -16.19 12.90
CA PHE A 318 10.79 -17.21 11.93
C PHE A 318 10.24 -18.49 12.58
N SER A 319 10.83 -18.90 13.70
CA SER A 319 10.48 -20.14 14.40
C SER A 319 9.15 -20.02 15.15
N ASN A 320 8.79 -18.80 15.58
CA ASN A 320 7.58 -18.50 16.33
C ASN A 320 6.62 -17.60 15.54
N LYS A 321 6.59 -17.77 14.22
CA LYS A 321 5.67 -17.03 13.37
C LYS A 321 4.25 -17.60 13.52
N GLU A 322 3.30 -16.69 13.62
CA GLU A 322 1.88 -16.92 13.72
C GLU A 322 1.22 -16.83 12.35
N GLN A 323 -0.07 -17.18 12.31
CA GLN A 323 -0.86 -17.20 11.10
C GLN A 323 -1.41 -15.82 10.74
N ALA A 324 -1.55 -15.54 9.44
CA ALA A 324 -2.07 -14.28 8.91
C ALA A 324 -3.42 -13.86 9.52
N ARG A 325 -4.31 -14.81 9.83
CA ARG A 325 -5.60 -14.55 10.47
C ARG A 325 -5.47 -13.80 11.79
N ILE A 326 -4.50 -14.17 12.63
CA ILE A 326 -4.31 -13.53 13.95
C ILE A 326 -3.90 -12.07 13.77
N LEU A 327 -3.03 -11.78 12.79
CA LEU A 327 -2.68 -10.40 12.44
C LEU A 327 -3.87 -9.63 11.87
N GLU A 328 -4.66 -10.27 11.00
CA GLU A 328 -5.87 -9.67 10.44
C GLU A 328 -6.81 -9.17 11.56
N ASP A 329 -7.10 -10.01 12.55
CA ASP A 329 -7.95 -9.65 13.68
C ASP A 329 -7.39 -8.45 14.45
N GLY A 330 -6.08 -8.44 14.72
CA GLY A 330 -5.40 -7.32 15.39
C GLY A 330 -5.40 -6.03 14.57
N VAL A 331 -5.23 -6.11 13.24
CA VAL A 331 -5.29 -4.95 12.34
C VAL A 331 -6.71 -4.40 12.24
N ARG A 332 -7.72 -5.27 12.14
CA ARG A 332 -9.14 -4.88 12.14
C ARG A 332 -9.53 -4.18 13.45
N ASP A 333 -9.07 -4.68 14.59
CA ASP A 333 -9.25 -4.00 15.89
C ASP A 333 -8.57 -2.62 15.90
N GLY A 334 -7.31 -2.52 15.45
CA GLY A 334 -6.60 -1.25 15.35
C GLY A 334 -7.28 -0.23 14.46
N ILE A 335 -7.82 -0.66 13.32
CA ILE A 335 -8.65 0.16 12.41
C ILE A 335 -9.90 0.66 13.14
N SER A 336 -10.63 -0.25 13.80
CA SER A 336 -11.84 0.08 14.56
C SER A 336 -11.56 1.07 15.69
N ARG A 337 -10.47 0.84 16.43
CA ARG A 337 -10.01 1.68 17.54
C ARG A 337 -9.72 3.09 17.06
N TRP A 338 -8.81 3.29 16.10
CA TRP A 338 -8.50 4.63 15.60
C TRP A 338 -9.72 5.30 14.97
N THR A 339 -10.51 4.60 14.15
CA THR A 339 -11.68 5.18 13.49
C THR A 339 -12.73 5.66 14.49
N THR A 340 -12.97 4.89 15.57
CA THR A 340 -13.87 5.27 16.66
C THR A 340 -13.42 6.57 17.32
N GLU A 341 -12.13 6.69 17.63
CA GLU A 341 -11.58 7.90 18.27
C GLU A 341 -11.59 9.11 17.38
N ARG A 342 -11.27 8.88 16.10
CA ARG A 342 -11.24 9.90 15.07
C ARG A 342 -12.62 10.51 14.85
N ILE A 343 -13.68 9.69 14.84
CA ILE A 343 -15.08 10.15 14.79
C ILE A 343 -15.46 10.86 16.09
N ALA A 344 -15.13 10.31 17.26
CA ALA A 344 -15.45 10.92 18.54
C ALA A 344 -14.85 12.33 18.70
N ARG A 345 -13.62 12.58 18.22
CA ARG A 345 -12.97 13.91 18.22
C ARG A 345 -13.66 14.93 17.33
N SER A 346 -14.41 14.44 16.35
CA SER A 346 -15.13 15.27 15.39
C SER A 346 -16.54 15.60 15.86
N ILE A 347 -16.91 15.21 17.09
CA ILE A 347 -18.18 15.52 17.73
C ILE A 347 -17.91 16.40 18.95
N ASP A 348 -18.69 17.47 19.10
CA ASP A 348 -18.60 18.41 20.22
C ASP A 348 -20.01 18.90 20.60
N ASP A 349 -20.53 18.41 21.73
CA ASP A 349 -21.94 18.52 22.11
C ASP A 349 -22.90 18.08 20.99
N GLN A 350 -23.52 19.04 20.31
CA GLN A 350 -24.42 18.82 19.19
C GLN A 350 -23.75 19.01 17.83
N ASN A 351 -22.49 19.47 17.78
CA ASN A 351 -21.80 19.78 16.53
C ASN A 351 -21.00 18.59 16.01
N ILE A 352 -20.99 18.44 14.69
CA ILE A 352 -20.21 17.47 13.93
C ILE A 352 -19.23 18.27 13.05
N ARG A 353 -17.96 17.87 13.02
CA ARG A 353 -16.89 18.48 12.23
C ARG A 353 -16.29 17.46 11.25
N ASN A 354 -15.51 17.95 10.28
CA ASN A 354 -14.81 17.15 9.28
C ASN A 354 -15.72 16.21 8.47
N VAL A 355 -16.95 16.63 8.18
CA VAL A 355 -17.94 15.79 7.47
C VAL A 355 -17.39 15.31 6.12
N SER A 356 -16.72 16.20 5.37
CA SER A 356 -16.06 15.88 4.08
C SER A 356 -15.01 14.76 4.20
N SER A 357 -14.29 14.68 5.32
CA SER A 357 -13.30 13.63 5.56
C SER A 357 -13.95 12.24 5.66
N TRP A 358 -15.13 12.16 6.30
CA TRP A 358 -15.90 10.92 6.44
C TRP A 358 -16.52 10.48 5.13
N THR A 359 -17.20 11.40 4.45
CA THR A 359 -17.88 11.09 3.19
C THR A 359 -16.90 10.74 2.07
N ARG A 360 -15.65 11.23 2.14
CA ARG A 360 -14.58 10.82 1.23
C ARG A 360 -14.31 9.31 1.28
N GLN A 361 -14.26 8.68 2.46
CA GLN A 361 -14.03 7.23 2.58
C GLN A 361 -15.23 6.42 2.07
N MET A 362 -16.43 7.00 2.05
CA MET A 362 -17.61 6.33 1.50
C MET A 362 -17.69 6.39 -0.02
N LEU A 363 -17.26 7.51 -0.62
CA LEU A 363 -17.47 7.80 -2.03
C LEU A 363 -16.23 7.64 -2.90
N THR A 364 -15.04 7.73 -2.30
CA THR A 364 -13.78 7.63 -3.04
C THR A 364 -13.00 6.40 -2.60
N THR A 365 -12.23 5.81 -3.51
CA THR A 365 -11.28 4.76 -3.17
C THR A 365 -10.04 5.38 -2.54
N SER A 366 -10.08 5.53 -1.21
CA SER A 366 -8.99 6.12 -0.44
C SER A 366 -7.82 5.15 -0.25
N ASN A 367 -8.16 3.87 -0.08
CA ASN A 367 -7.27 2.73 0.06
C ASN A 367 -7.98 1.52 -0.57
N THR A 368 -7.25 0.43 -0.80
CA THR A 368 -7.83 -0.86 -1.22
C THR A 368 -7.26 -1.98 -0.38
N ASN A 369 -8.09 -3.00 -0.18
CA ASN A 369 -7.63 -4.33 0.18
C ASN A 369 -7.32 -5.11 -1.11
N LEU A 370 -6.77 -6.31 -0.98
CA LEU A 370 -6.52 -7.27 -2.04
C LEU A 370 -7.30 -8.54 -1.71
N GLY A 371 -7.97 -9.07 -2.73
CA GLY A 371 -8.71 -10.32 -2.66
C GLY A 371 -8.37 -11.20 -3.85
N SER A 372 -8.57 -12.50 -3.70
CA SER A 372 -8.29 -13.51 -4.72
C SER A 372 -9.27 -14.67 -4.59
N SER A 373 -9.21 -15.56 -5.57
CA SER A 373 -9.89 -16.86 -5.51
C SER A 373 -9.46 -17.64 -4.27
N GLN A 374 -10.37 -18.41 -3.67
CA GLN A 374 -9.99 -19.41 -2.68
C GLN A 374 -9.26 -20.61 -3.31
N THR A 375 -9.28 -20.70 -4.65
CA THR A 375 -8.70 -21.76 -5.44
C THR A 375 -7.34 -21.35 -6.02
N THR A 376 -6.39 -22.29 -6.05
CA THR A 376 -5.07 -22.05 -6.64
C THR A 376 -5.13 -22.00 -8.17
N SER A 377 -4.23 -21.21 -8.75
CA SER A 377 -4.02 -21.15 -10.21
C SER A 377 -3.52 -22.49 -10.75
N ASP A 378 -2.66 -23.19 -10.00
CA ASP A 378 -2.24 -24.55 -10.34
C ASP A 378 -3.39 -25.55 -10.11
N LYS A 379 -3.81 -26.21 -11.19
CA LYS A 379 -4.87 -27.24 -11.19
C LYS A 379 -4.52 -28.42 -10.29
N LEU A 380 -3.23 -28.77 -10.15
CA LEU A 380 -2.81 -29.91 -9.31
C LEU A 380 -2.96 -29.65 -7.82
N MET A 381 -3.02 -28.37 -7.43
CA MET A 381 -3.18 -27.94 -6.03
C MET A 381 -4.61 -27.53 -5.69
N ALA A 382 -5.51 -27.50 -6.68
CA ALA A 382 -6.87 -27.03 -6.53
C ALA A 382 -7.79 -28.09 -5.91
N ILE A 383 -8.65 -27.67 -4.98
CA ILE A 383 -9.70 -28.52 -4.39
C ILE A 383 -10.76 -28.86 -5.44
N ASP A 384 -11.16 -27.87 -6.24
CA ASP A 384 -11.98 -28.05 -7.44
C ASP A 384 -11.12 -27.81 -8.69
N PRO A 385 -10.65 -28.87 -9.35
CA PRO A 385 -9.77 -28.75 -10.50
C PRO A 385 -10.51 -28.31 -11.77
N GLU A 386 -11.85 -28.25 -11.78
CA GLU A 386 -12.62 -27.90 -12.99
C GLU A 386 -13.22 -26.48 -12.93
N SER A 387 -13.20 -25.83 -11.77
CA SER A 387 -13.68 -24.46 -11.61
C SER A 387 -12.69 -23.54 -10.88
N ILE A 388 -12.90 -22.25 -11.06
CA ILE A 388 -12.23 -21.17 -10.33
C ILE A 388 -13.32 -20.26 -9.77
N ASP A 389 -13.30 -19.98 -8.46
CA ASP A 389 -14.15 -18.97 -7.85
C ASP A 389 -13.54 -17.57 -8.02
N LEU A 390 -14.27 -16.64 -8.61
CA LEU A 390 -13.85 -15.23 -8.64
C LEU A 390 -14.32 -14.51 -7.35
N PRO A 391 -13.53 -13.59 -6.77
CA PRO A 391 -13.92 -12.87 -5.55
C PRO A 391 -15.25 -12.14 -5.73
N ARG A 392 -16.21 -12.37 -4.82
CA ARG A 392 -17.52 -11.69 -4.87
C ARG A 392 -17.39 -10.17 -4.80
N SER A 393 -16.40 -9.67 -4.06
CA SER A 393 -16.05 -8.26 -3.92
C SER A 393 -15.62 -7.58 -5.23
N PHE A 394 -15.24 -8.36 -6.26
CA PHE A 394 -14.96 -7.86 -7.60
C PHE A 394 -16.22 -7.32 -8.30
N PHE A 395 -17.39 -7.93 -8.03
CA PHE A 395 -18.65 -7.60 -8.71
C PHE A 395 -19.48 -6.58 -7.91
N LEU A 396 -19.48 -6.70 -6.59
CA LEU A 396 -20.28 -5.84 -5.72
C LEU A 396 -19.62 -5.73 -4.35
N ASN A 397 -19.80 -4.59 -3.67
CA ASN A 397 -19.36 -4.43 -2.28
C ASN A 397 -20.35 -5.13 -1.32
N PHE A 398 -20.40 -6.46 -1.35
CA PHE A 398 -21.31 -7.27 -0.55
C PHE A 398 -21.21 -6.94 0.94
N ASP A 399 -20.00 -6.75 1.47
CA ASP A 399 -19.81 -6.46 2.89
C ASP A 399 -20.46 -5.13 3.32
N ALA A 400 -20.40 -4.10 2.48
CA ALA A 400 -21.10 -2.84 2.76
C ALA A 400 -22.63 -3.03 2.80
N PHE A 401 -23.19 -3.79 1.87
CA PHE A 401 -24.63 -4.04 1.81
C PHE A 401 -25.12 -4.98 2.94
N GLU A 402 -24.52 -6.16 3.06
CA GLU A 402 -24.95 -7.22 3.97
C GLU A 402 -24.54 -6.94 5.42
N GLN A 403 -23.29 -6.54 5.66
CA GLN A 403 -22.74 -6.44 7.03
C GLN A 403 -22.88 -5.04 7.62
N VAL A 404 -22.89 -3.98 6.80
CA VAL A 404 -22.91 -2.59 7.31
C VAL A 404 -24.31 -1.99 7.29
N ILE A 405 -25.03 -2.05 6.17
CA ILE A 405 -26.41 -1.52 6.09
C ILE A 405 -27.50 -2.58 6.25
N SER A 406 -27.12 -3.84 6.55
CA SER A 406 -28.04 -4.95 6.84
C SER A 406 -29.08 -5.24 5.73
N MET A 407 -28.71 -5.01 4.46
CA MET A 407 -29.56 -5.32 3.31
C MET A 407 -29.35 -6.78 2.90
N SER A 408 -30.43 -7.55 2.83
CA SER A 408 -30.38 -8.96 2.41
C SER A 408 -30.22 -9.05 0.89
N LEU A 409 -28.99 -9.33 0.44
CA LEU A 409 -28.67 -9.45 -0.98
C LEU A 409 -28.96 -10.84 -1.54
N PRO A 410 -29.21 -10.95 -2.85
CA PRO A 410 -29.27 -12.25 -3.49
C PRO A 410 -27.89 -12.89 -3.60
N SER A 411 -27.85 -14.22 -3.44
CA SER A 411 -26.64 -15.00 -3.65
C SER A 411 -26.28 -15.06 -5.14
N ILE A 412 -24.99 -15.03 -5.44
CA ILE A 412 -24.44 -15.26 -6.78
C ILE A 412 -23.37 -16.36 -6.70
N ASP A 413 -23.38 -17.27 -7.67
CA ASP A 413 -22.27 -18.17 -7.91
C ASP A 413 -21.27 -17.49 -8.86
N THR A 414 -20.09 -17.17 -8.33
CA THR A 414 -19.01 -16.49 -9.06
C THR A 414 -18.02 -17.45 -9.73
N ARG A 415 -18.32 -18.76 -9.73
CA ARG A 415 -17.43 -19.75 -10.34
C ARG A 415 -17.49 -19.69 -11.87
N VAL A 416 -16.31 -19.83 -12.48
CA VAL A 416 -16.11 -20.00 -13.92
C VAL A 416 -15.51 -21.36 -14.22
N LYS A 417 -15.64 -21.84 -15.45
CA LYS A 417 -14.91 -23.03 -15.90
C LYS A 417 -13.42 -22.73 -15.93
N ARG A 418 -12.61 -23.63 -15.37
CA ARG A 418 -11.15 -23.48 -15.39
C ARG A 418 -10.61 -23.41 -16.81
N SER A 419 -11.15 -24.20 -17.73
CA SER A 419 -10.73 -24.19 -19.14
C SER A 419 -10.84 -22.81 -19.78
N ASP A 420 -11.92 -22.08 -19.46
CA ASP A 420 -12.19 -20.76 -20.03
C ASP A 420 -11.23 -19.73 -19.42
N TYR A 421 -10.97 -19.85 -18.11
CA TYR A 421 -10.00 -19.01 -17.40
C TYR A 421 -8.55 -19.23 -17.88
N GLU A 422 -8.11 -20.48 -18.04
CA GLU A 422 -6.77 -20.81 -18.57
C GLU A 422 -6.60 -20.38 -20.04
N ALA A 423 -7.66 -20.51 -20.84
CA ALA A 423 -7.69 -20.01 -22.21
C ALA A 423 -7.54 -18.48 -22.22
N ALA A 424 -8.25 -17.76 -21.35
CA ALA A 424 -8.16 -16.31 -21.20
C ALA A 424 -6.72 -15.85 -20.87
N LEU A 425 -6.10 -16.48 -19.87
CA LEU A 425 -4.70 -16.21 -19.49
C LEU A 425 -3.75 -16.39 -20.69
N THR A 426 -3.96 -17.45 -21.46
CA THR A 426 -3.14 -17.77 -22.64
C THR A 426 -3.37 -16.76 -23.78
N ASN A 427 -4.63 -16.50 -24.13
CA ASN A 427 -5.05 -15.60 -25.21
C ASN A 427 -4.49 -14.19 -25.03
N HIS A 428 -4.46 -13.72 -23.78
CA HIS A 428 -3.97 -12.41 -23.42
C HIS A 428 -2.52 -12.41 -22.94
N SER A 429 -1.81 -13.54 -23.03
CA SER A 429 -0.40 -13.67 -22.68
C SER A 429 -0.09 -13.12 -21.27
N PHE A 430 -0.91 -13.48 -20.29
CA PHE A 430 -0.69 -13.10 -18.90
C PHE A 430 0.60 -13.72 -18.37
N GLN A 431 1.41 -12.91 -17.68
CA GLN A 431 2.66 -13.34 -17.08
C GLN A 431 2.97 -12.53 -15.80
N LEU A 432 3.24 -13.24 -14.72
CA LEU A 432 4.08 -12.81 -13.61
C LEU A 432 5.56 -12.97 -13.95
N ILE A 433 6.40 -12.33 -13.13
CA ILE A 433 7.83 -12.62 -13.09
C ILE A 433 8.07 -14.13 -13.02
N GLY A 434 8.97 -14.63 -13.88
CA GLY A 434 9.29 -16.05 -13.99
C GLY A 434 8.40 -16.84 -14.96
N GLY A 435 7.52 -16.17 -15.70
CA GLY A 435 6.72 -16.76 -16.78
C GLY A 435 5.48 -17.52 -16.31
N ILE A 436 5.04 -17.28 -15.07
CA ILE A 436 3.86 -17.91 -14.48
C ILE A 436 2.62 -17.13 -14.90
N PRO A 437 1.53 -17.77 -15.38
CA PRO A 437 0.39 -17.03 -15.91
C PRO A 437 -0.38 -16.16 -14.90
N ASP A 438 -0.47 -16.54 -13.63
CA ASP A 438 -1.14 -15.75 -12.58
C ASP A 438 -0.49 -16.02 -11.20
N THR A 439 -0.97 -15.32 -10.16
CA THR A 439 -0.61 -15.50 -8.75
C THR A 439 -0.90 -16.91 -8.24
N PHE A 440 -0.42 -17.24 -7.04
CA PHE A 440 -0.61 -18.58 -6.47
C PHE A 440 -2.10 -18.93 -6.30
N PHE A 441 -2.86 -18.04 -5.67
CA PHE A 441 -4.32 -18.04 -5.72
C PHE A 441 -4.77 -17.28 -6.96
N ALA A 442 -5.75 -17.81 -7.67
CA ALA A 442 -6.16 -17.25 -8.96
C ALA A 442 -6.80 -15.87 -8.81
N PHE A 443 -6.67 -15.03 -9.83
CA PHE A 443 -7.46 -13.80 -9.98
C PHE A 443 -7.29 -12.80 -8.83
N SER A 444 -6.05 -12.55 -8.38
CA SER A 444 -5.77 -11.55 -7.34
C SER A 444 -6.10 -10.13 -7.84
N ILE A 445 -6.92 -9.37 -7.10
CA ILE A 445 -7.46 -8.07 -7.52
C ILE A 445 -7.53 -7.08 -6.35
N PRO A 446 -7.54 -5.76 -6.62
CA PRO A 446 -7.93 -4.76 -5.62
C PRO A 446 -9.42 -4.86 -5.30
N GLU A 447 -9.76 -4.81 -4.00
CA GLU A 447 -11.13 -4.83 -3.49
C GLU A 447 -11.38 -3.67 -2.49
N PRO A 448 -12.65 -3.39 -2.13
CA PRO A 448 -12.97 -2.34 -1.16
C PRO A 448 -12.18 -2.49 0.16
N SER A 449 -11.73 -1.38 0.72
CA SER A 449 -10.96 -1.41 1.97
C SER A 449 -11.86 -1.75 3.17
N GLY A 450 -11.35 -2.61 4.06
CA GLY A 450 -11.99 -2.87 5.35
C GLY A 450 -12.12 -1.60 6.23
N GLU A 451 -11.22 -0.63 6.05
CA GLU A 451 -11.28 0.66 6.75
C GLU A 451 -12.52 1.48 6.39
N ASP A 452 -12.91 1.45 5.11
CA ASP A 452 -14.07 2.19 4.62
C ASP A 452 -15.36 1.59 5.21
N LEU A 453 -15.44 0.25 5.34
CA LEU A 453 -16.56 -0.45 5.98
C LEU A 453 -16.71 -0.06 7.46
N VAL A 454 -15.60 0.00 8.20
CA VAL A 454 -15.58 0.45 9.60
C VAL A 454 -16.08 1.89 9.72
N ALA A 455 -15.64 2.78 8.83
CA ALA A 455 -16.08 4.16 8.83
C ALA A 455 -17.59 4.28 8.59
N ILE A 456 -18.14 3.62 7.55
CA ILE A 456 -19.59 3.64 7.26
C ILE A 456 -20.39 3.13 8.46
N ARG A 457 -19.98 1.99 9.03
CA ARG A 457 -20.65 1.39 10.20
C ARG A 457 -20.70 2.36 11.38
N LEU A 458 -19.58 2.97 11.74
CA LEU A 458 -19.52 3.89 12.88
C LEU A 458 -20.33 5.18 12.63
N LEU A 459 -20.39 5.68 11.39
CA LEU A 459 -21.25 6.83 11.05
C LEU A 459 -22.74 6.50 11.24
N LEU A 460 -23.16 5.27 10.89
CA LEU A 460 -24.53 4.79 11.10
C LEU A 460 -24.84 4.57 12.58
N GLU A 461 -23.97 3.87 13.32
CA GLU A 461 -24.13 3.60 14.76
C GLU A 461 -24.23 4.89 15.57
N ARG A 462 -23.46 5.91 15.19
CA ARG A 462 -23.49 7.24 15.81
C ARG A 462 -24.61 8.14 15.29
N LYS A 463 -25.46 7.66 14.36
CA LYS A 463 -26.54 8.42 13.71
C LYS A 463 -26.07 9.73 13.07
N ILE A 464 -24.81 9.76 12.62
CA ILE A 464 -24.27 10.87 11.83
C ILE A 464 -24.89 10.82 10.44
N ILE A 465 -25.06 9.63 9.88
CA ILE A 465 -25.80 9.43 8.64
C ILE A 465 -26.90 8.39 8.83
N THR A 466 -27.89 8.39 7.93
CA THR A 466 -28.91 7.33 7.92
C THR A 466 -28.54 6.16 7.01
N SER A 467 -29.15 5.00 7.25
CA SER A 467 -29.05 3.85 6.33
C SER A 467 -29.62 4.16 4.95
N LYS A 468 -30.61 5.06 4.87
CA LYS A 468 -31.15 5.57 3.60
C LYS A 468 -30.06 6.29 2.80
N LEU A 469 -29.33 7.22 3.42
CA LEU A 469 -28.24 7.90 2.73
C LEU A 469 -27.16 6.91 2.31
N ALA A 470 -26.69 6.07 3.22
CA ALA A 470 -25.63 5.09 2.93
C ALA A 470 -26.00 4.16 1.77
N ALA A 471 -27.22 3.59 1.78
CA ALA A 471 -27.72 2.74 0.70
C ALA A 471 -27.77 3.48 -0.64
N SER A 472 -28.30 4.72 -0.66
CA SER A 472 -28.38 5.51 -1.88
C SER A 472 -27.00 5.88 -2.45
N LEU A 473 -26.01 6.15 -1.61
CA LEU A 473 -24.63 6.41 -2.05
C LEU A 473 -23.97 5.14 -2.59
N LEU A 474 -24.16 3.99 -1.94
CA LEU A 474 -23.62 2.70 -2.39
C LEU A 474 -24.25 2.23 -3.72
N MET A 475 -25.50 2.60 -3.99
CA MET A 475 -26.19 2.30 -5.25
C MET A 475 -25.73 3.18 -6.43
N VAL A 476 -24.96 4.25 -6.20
CA VAL A 476 -24.33 4.99 -7.30
C VAL A 476 -23.18 4.18 -7.84
N ASP A 477 -23.29 3.77 -9.11
CA ASP A 477 -22.25 2.99 -9.80
C ASP A 477 -21.80 1.75 -9.00
N PHE A 478 -22.78 1.04 -8.43
CA PHE A 478 -22.57 -0.16 -7.63
C PHE A 478 -21.79 -1.31 -8.33
N PRO A 479 -21.79 -1.46 -9.68
CA PRO A 479 -20.95 -2.48 -10.34
C PRO A 479 -19.44 -2.22 -10.23
N ASN A 480 -19.04 -1.00 -9.84
CA ASN A 480 -17.65 -0.59 -9.66
C ASN A 480 -17.35 -0.33 -8.19
N PRO A 481 -17.16 -1.38 -7.36
CA PRO A 481 -16.98 -1.24 -5.91
C PRO A 481 -15.68 -0.51 -5.54
N VAL A 482 -14.66 -0.59 -6.39
CA VAL A 482 -13.45 0.25 -6.35
C VAL A 482 -13.37 1.13 -7.60
N TYR A 483 -12.73 2.28 -7.46
CA TYR A 483 -12.44 3.22 -8.55
C TYR A 483 -13.67 3.77 -9.29
N SER A 484 -14.83 3.80 -8.64
CA SER A 484 -16.04 4.42 -9.20
C SER A 484 -15.81 5.90 -9.50
N GLN A 485 -15.89 6.27 -10.78
CA GLN A 485 -15.78 7.66 -11.21
C GLN A 485 -17.02 8.46 -10.86
N LYS A 486 -18.21 7.84 -10.92
CA LYS A 486 -19.47 8.50 -10.55
C LYS A 486 -19.50 8.85 -9.06
N ARG A 487 -19.05 7.95 -8.16
CA ARG A 487 -18.97 8.28 -6.73
C ARG A 487 -17.87 9.32 -6.44
N ASN A 488 -16.74 9.28 -7.14
CA ASN A 488 -15.73 10.35 -7.05
C ASN A 488 -16.30 11.72 -7.47
N GLN A 489 -17.07 11.79 -8.57
CA GLN A 489 -17.74 13.03 -8.98
C GLN A 489 -18.79 13.49 -7.96
N LEU A 490 -19.53 12.56 -7.35
CA LEU A 490 -20.49 12.87 -6.29
C LEU A 490 -19.81 13.48 -5.06
N PHE A 491 -18.61 12.98 -4.71
CA PHE A 491 -17.80 13.56 -3.64
C PHE A 491 -17.43 15.03 -3.92
N GLU A 492 -17.14 15.38 -5.17
CA GLU A 492 -16.82 16.77 -5.54
C GLU A 492 -17.96 17.76 -5.25
N TYR A 493 -19.23 17.30 -5.28
CA TYR A 493 -20.38 18.14 -4.94
C TYR A 493 -20.52 18.38 -3.44
N ILE A 494 -20.00 17.48 -2.59
CA ILE A 494 -20.21 17.50 -1.14
C ILE A 494 -18.95 17.78 -0.33
N LYS A 495 -17.77 17.85 -0.97
CA LYS A 495 -16.47 18.04 -0.30
C LYS A 495 -16.35 19.35 0.50
N THR A 496 -17.26 20.30 0.31
CA THR A 496 -17.29 21.58 1.03
C THR A 496 -18.12 21.51 2.32
N ILE A 497 -18.85 20.42 2.55
CA ILE A 497 -19.63 20.20 3.77
C ILE A 497 -18.65 19.78 4.87
N GLU A 498 -18.25 20.73 5.71
CA GLU A 498 -17.30 20.49 6.80
C GLU A 498 -17.97 20.25 8.14
N THR A 499 -19.22 20.71 8.31
CA THR A 499 -19.90 20.70 9.61
C THR A 499 -21.32 20.15 9.51
N GLY A 500 -21.83 19.63 10.62
CA GLY A 500 -23.23 19.24 10.79
C GLY A 500 -23.66 19.35 12.24
N GLU A 501 -24.93 19.08 12.51
CA GLU A 501 -25.52 19.18 13.85
C GLU A 501 -26.42 17.98 14.14
N PHE A 502 -26.36 17.47 15.37
CA PHE A 502 -27.32 16.51 15.89
C PHE A 502 -28.66 17.19 16.16
N THR A 503 -29.73 16.55 15.71
CA THR A 503 -31.13 16.94 15.89
C THR A 503 -31.86 15.87 16.71
N THR A 504 -33.13 16.11 17.03
CA THR A 504 -33.98 15.12 17.70
C THR A 504 -34.17 13.84 16.87
N ALA A 505 -33.97 13.90 15.56
CA ALA A 505 -34.16 12.78 14.62
C ALA A 505 -32.85 12.10 14.18
N GLY A 506 -31.67 12.57 14.60
CA GLY A 506 -30.38 12.08 14.11
C GLY A 506 -29.42 13.24 13.92
N SER A 507 -28.87 13.41 12.72
CA SER A 507 -28.10 14.60 12.34
C SER A 507 -28.67 15.25 11.07
N ASN A 508 -28.35 16.53 10.84
CA ASN A 508 -28.69 17.23 9.60
C ASN A 508 -27.72 16.97 8.43
N VAL A 509 -26.70 16.11 8.62
CA VAL A 509 -25.68 15.83 7.59
C VAL A 509 -26.31 15.24 6.32
N ASP A 510 -27.29 14.35 6.47
CA ASP A 510 -28.07 13.81 5.35
C ASP A 510 -28.72 14.92 4.50
N GLU A 511 -29.37 15.88 5.16
CA GLU A 511 -30.07 16.98 4.50
C GLU A 511 -29.10 17.88 3.74
N GLN A 512 -27.95 18.19 4.35
CA GLN A 512 -26.90 18.98 3.72
C GLN A 512 -26.32 18.28 2.49
N ILE A 513 -26.01 16.98 2.60
CA ILE A 513 -25.50 16.17 1.49
C ILE A 513 -26.51 16.12 0.34
N VAL A 514 -27.77 15.85 0.65
CA VAL A 514 -28.83 15.79 -0.36
C VAL A 514 -29.05 17.14 -1.02
N ALA A 515 -29.03 18.24 -0.26
CA ALA A 515 -29.16 19.58 -0.80
C ALA A 515 -28.01 19.92 -1.77
N ALA A 516 -26.77 19.59 -1.40
CA ALA A 516 -25.59 19.82 -2.24
C ALA A 516 -25.61 18.96 -3.52
N ILE A 517 -26.12 17.73 -3.46
CA ILE A 517 -26.27 16.89 -4.65
C ILE A 517 -27.38 17.41 -5.57
N ARG A 518 -28.50 17.90 -5.00
CA ARG A 518 -29.64 18.44 -5.79
C ARG A 518 -29.26 19.61 -6.68
N THR A 519 -28.28 20.43 -6.32
CA THR A 519 -27.85 21.57 -7.16
C THR A 519 -27.18 21.14 -8.46
N HIS A 520 -26.79 19.86 -8.57
CA HIS A 520 -26.13 19.27 -9.73
C HIS A 520 -27.01 18.25 -10.47
N SER A 521 -28.28 18.12 -10.07
CA SER A 521 -29.26 17.23 -10.69
C SER A 521 -29.92 17.89 -11.90
N GLN A 522 -30.22 17.08 -12.93
CA GLN A 522 -31.05 17.51 -14.05
C GLN A 522 -32.48 16.99 -13.82
N PRO A 523 -33.51 17.87 -13.76
CA PRO A 523 -34.88 17.44 -13.57
C PRO A 523 -35.40 16.70 -14.81
N ASN A 524 -35.40 15.36 -14.75
CA ASN A 524 -35.99 14.48 -15.75
C ASN A 524 -37.06 13.59 -15.11
N SER A 525 -37.97 13.05 -15.93
CA SER A 525 -38.92 12.02 -15.51
C SER A 525 -38.21 10.85 -14.83
N LEU A 526 -38.78 10.33 -13.74
CA LEU A 526 -38.20 9.21 -13.00
C LEU A 526 -37.98 8.01 -13.95
N PRO A 527 -36.75 7.46 -14.02
CA PRO A 527 -36.49 6.26 -14.81
C PRO A 527 -37.30 5.08 -14.26
N ILE A 528 -37.65 4.16 -15.15
CA ILE A 528 -38.51 3.00 -14.83
C ILE A 528 -37.74 1.68 -14.78
N ASN A 529 -36.47 1.64 -15.18
CA ASN A 529 -35.62 0.43 -15.14
C ASN A 529 -34.13 0.73 -14.87
N LEU A 530 -33.36 -0.32 -14.58
CA LEU A 530 -31.95 -0.24 -14.21
C LEU A 530 -31.06 0.38 -15.29
N LEU A 531 -31.25 0.01 -16.57
CA LEU A 531 -30.47 0.57 -17.68
C LEU A 531 -30.63 2.09 -17.80
N GLN A 532 -31.86 2.59 -17.63
CA GLN A 532 -32.12 4.03 -17.63
C GLN A 532 -31.47 4.73 -16.44
N VAL A 533 -31.51 4.12 -15.24
CA VAL A 533 -30.82 4.66 -14.06
C VAL A 533 -29.31 4.72 -14.31
N GLN A 534 -28.72 3.71 -14.95
CA GLN A 534 -27.28 3.70 -15.21
C GLN A 534 -26.84 4.85 -16.14
N GLN A 535 -27.69 5.25 -17.08
CA GLN A 535 -27.42 6.37 -18.00
C GLN A 535 -27.51 7.75 -17.33
N LEU A 536 -28.00 7.83 -16.10
CA LEU A 536 -28.04 9.08 -15.36
C LEU A 536 -26.63 9.52 -14.91
N GLY A 537 -26.49 10.84 -14.73
CA GLY A 537 -25.35 11.43 -14.02
C GLY A 537 -25.32 10.99 -12.55
N PRO A 538 -24.19 11.18 -11.85
CA PRO A 538 -24.03 10.73 -10.46
C PRO A 538 -25.07 11.31 -9.50
N ALA A 539 -25.39 12.61 -9.64
CA ALA A 539 -26.41 13.26 -8.81
C ALA A 539 -27.81 12.66 -9.02
N ASP A 540 -28.19 12.45 -10.27
CA ASP A 540 -29.50 11.91 -10.63
C ASP A 540 -29.64 10.43 -10.25
N GLN A 541 -28.58 9.63 -10.35
CA GLN A 541 -28.55 8.26 -9.83
C GLN A 541 -28.79 8.23 -8.32
N PHE A 542 -28.06 9.05 -7.57
CA PHE A 542 -28.22 9.14 -6.12
C PHE A 542 -29.65 9.52 -5.77
N LEU A 543 -30.17 10.58 -6.39
CA LEU A 543 -31.51 11.10 -6.09
C LEU A 543 -32.62 10.13 -6.49
N PHE A 544 -32.45 9.37 -7.57
CA PHE A 544 -33.39 8.30 -7.91
C PHE A 544 -33.59 7.37 -6.73
N TYR A 545 -32.52 6.83 -6.15
CA TYR A 545 -32.59 5.89 -5.03
C TYR A 545 -32.99 6.56 -3.71
N TYR A 546 -32.52 7.78 -3.46
CA TYR A 546 -32.80 8.51 -2.21
C TYR A 546 -34.26 8.95 -2.11
N LEU A 547 -34.88 9.33 -3.24
CA LEU A 547 -36.26 9.80 -3.29
C LEU A 547 -37.30 8.68 -3.36
N LEU A 548 -36.87 7.42 -3.46
CA LEU A 548 -37.79 6.28 -3.34
C LEU A 548 -38.54 6.33 -1.99
N PRO A 549 -39.85 6.05 -1.97
CA PRO A 549 -40.62 5.94 -0.74
C PRO A 549 -39.99 4.92 0.21
N ASP A 550 -39.94 5.24 1.51
CA ASP A 550 -39.30 4.37 2.51
C ASP A 550 -39.93 2.96 2.50
N LYS A 551 -41.26 2.89 2.33
CA LYS A 551 -41.97 1.63 2.07
C LYS A 551 -41.68 1.16 0.64
N GLY A 552 -40.82 0.16 0.51
CA GLY A 552 -40.52 -0.52 -0.76
C GLY A 552 -39.22 -0.10 -1.44
N ARG A 553 -38.51 0.93 -0.95
CA ARG A 553 -37.19 1.33 -1.46
C ARG A 553 -36.23 0.14 -1.55
N GLU A 554 -36.07 -0.59 -0.45
CA GLU A 554 -35.14 -1.73 -0.37
C GLU A 554 -35.50 -2.80 -1.40
N LYS A 555 -36.79 -3.08 -1.59
CA LYS A 555 -37.26 -4.04 -2.60
C LYS A 555 -36.84 -3.64 -4.03
N ILE A 556 -36.91 -2.34 -4.35
CA ILE A 556 -36.48 -1.83 -5.67
C ILE A 556 -34.96 -1.94 -5.82
N MET A 557 -34.20 -1.55 -4.80
CA MET A 557 -32.74 -1.67 -4.81
C MET A 557 -32.29 -3.13 -4.98
N ILE A 558 -32.88 -4.05 -4.20
CA ILE A 558 -32.62 -5.50 -4.30
C ILE A 558 -32.99 -6.01 -5.70
N ALA A 559 -34.12 -5.57 -6.28
CA ALA A 559 -34.51 -5.99 -7.63
C ALA A 559 -33.46 -5.56 -8.67
N HIS A 560 -32.93 -4.33 -8.58
CA HIS A 560 -31.86 -3.86 -9.45
C HIS A 560 -30.55 -4.63 -9.25
N LEU A 561 -30.17 -4.91 -8.00
CA LEU A 561 -28.98 -5.72 -7.71
C LEU A 561 -29.14 -7.17 -8.22
N GLN A 562 -30.32 -7.76 -8.08
CA GLN A 562 -30.65 -9.08 -8.62
C GLN A 562 -30.56 -9.09 -10.15
N GLU A 563 -31.12 -8.09 -10.83
CA GLU A 563 -31.04 -7.96 -12.29
C GLU A 563 -29.58 -7.94 -12.75
N TYR A 564 -28.76 -7.07 -12.14
CA TYR A 564 -27.32 -7.00 -12.40
C TYR A 564 -26.59 -8.32 -12.15
N LEU A 565 -26.77 -8.93 -10.97
CA LEU A 565 -26.07 -10.16 -10.60
C LEU A 565 -26.50 -11.35 -11.49
N THR A 566 -27.73 -11.34 -11.98
CA THR A 566 -28.20 -12.30 -12.98
C THR A 566 -27.44 -12.13 -14.30
N SER A 567 -27.25 -10.89 -14.76
CA SER A 567 -26.45 -10.60 -15.95
C SER A 567 -24.96 -10.96 -15.77
N VAL A 568 -24.39 -10.71 -14.59
CA VAL A 568 -23.02 -11.18 -14.25
C VAL A 568 -22.92 -12.69 -14.37
N ARG A 569 -23.85 -13.44 -13.76
CA ARG A 569 -23.87 -14.90 -13.86
C ARG A 569 -23.90 -15.37 -15.31
N GLN A 570 -24.73 -14.74 -16.15
CA GLN A 570 -24.79 -15.05 -17.58
C GLN A 570 -23.45 -14.81 -18.29
N GLN A 571 -22.70 -13.75 -17.96
CA GLN A 571 -21.37 -13.54 -18.53
C GLN A 571 -20.36 -14.58 -18.05
N LEU A 572 -20.42 -14.99 -16.77
CA LEU A 572 -19.53 -16.02 -16.22
C LEU A 572 -19.73 -17.41 -16.84
N ASP A 573 -20.88 -17.66 -17.49
CA ASP A 573 -21.18 -18.89 -18.24
C ASP A 573 -20.56 -18.93 -19.65
N HIS A 574 -19.97 -17.82 -20.12
CA HIS A 574 -19.41 -17.68 -21.45
C HIS A 574 -17.90 -17.37 -21.41
N SER A 575 -17.12 -18.02 -22.26
CA SER A 575 -15.66 -17.81 -22.35
C SER A 575 -15.29 -16.34 -22.61
N GLN A 576 -16.03 -15.66 -23.50
CA GLN A 576 -15.81 -14.22 -23.75
C GLN A 576 -16.05 -13.36 -22.50
N GLY A 577 -17.04 -13.71 -21.67
CA GLY A 577 -17.29 -12.98 -20.44
C GLY A 577 -16.16 -13.16 -19.42
N VAL A 578 -15.54 -14.34 -19.39
CA VAL A 578 -14.33 -14.60 -18.60
C VAL A 578 -13.16 -13.74 -19.10
N ASP A 579 -12.92 -13.70 -20.42
CA ASP A 579 -11.89 -12.83 -21.04
C ASP A 579 -12.11 -11.35 -20.64
N ASP A 580 -13.33 -10.85 -20.79
CA ASP A 580 -13.67 -9.46 -20.48
C ASP A 580 -13.43 -9.14 -18.98
N TYR A 581 -13.75 -10.08 -18.07
CA TYR A 581 -13.49 -9.90 -16.64
C TYR A 581 -12.00 -9.91 -16.29
N LEU A 582 -11.18 -10.72 -16.96
CA LEU A 582 -9.72 -10.65 -16.80
C LEU A 582 -9.18 -9.30 -17.26
N MET A 583 -9.70 -8.76 -18.36
CA MET A 583 -9.29 -7.43 -18.83
C MET A 583 -9.74 -6.31 -17.89
N LEU A 584 -10.92 -6.41 -17.28
CA LEU A 584 -11.36 -5.52 -16.22
C LEU A 584 -10.44 -5.63 -14.98
N ALA A 585 -10.04 -6.84 -14.60
CA ALA A 585 -9.10 -7.06 -13.50
C ALA A 585 -7.74 -6.39 -13.78
N VAL A 586 -7.19 -6.53 -14.98
CA VAL A 586 -5.96 -5.82 -15.42
C VAL A 586 -6.13 -4.31 -15.26
N SER A 587 -7.24 -3.75 -15.74
CA SER A 587 -7.47 -2.30 -15.62
C SER A 587 -7.51 -1.83 -14.15
N ARG A 588 -8.12 -2.61 -13.25
CA ARG A 588 -8.15 -2.29 -11.82
C ARG A 588 -6.78 -2.45 -11.17
N ARG A 589 -6.00 -3.47 -11.52
CA ARG A 589 -4.61 -3.67 -11.07
C ARG A 589 -3.71 -2.51 -11.52
N ASN A 590 -3.86 -2.04 -12.76
CA ASN A 590 -3.14 -0.87 -13.28
C ASN A 590 -3.50 0.41 -12.51
N GLN A 591 -4.78 0.60 -12.19
CA GLN A 591 -5.22 1.73 -11.36
C GLN A 591 -4.67 1.65 -9.93
N PHE A 592 -4.63 0.46 -9.33
CA PHE A 592 -3.96 0.23 -8.04
C PHE A 592 -2.47 0.57 -8.11
N ALA A 593 -1.75 0.06 -9.11
CA ALA A 593 -0.34 0.35 -9.31
C ALA A 593 -0.10 1.86 -9.46
N ALA A 594 -0.95 2.56 -10.22
CA ALA A 594 -0.87 4.02 -10.38
C ALA A 594 -1.14 4.81 -9.09
N MET A 595 -1.86 4.22 -8.12
CA MET A 595 -2.04 4.81 -6.79
C MET A 595 -0.84 4.60 -5.88
N LEU A 596 -0.03 3.56 -6.12
CA LEU A 596 1.23 3.36 -5.43
C LEU A 596 2.29 4.34 -5.99
N PRO A 597 2.97 5.12 -5.15
CA PRO A 597 4.04 5.99 -5.63
C PRO A 597 5.21 5.17 -6.21
N GLY A 598 5.93 5.74 -7.18
CA GLY A 598 6.94 5.03 -7.98
C GLY A 598 8.06 4.28 -7.23
N THR A 599 8.32 4.61 -5.96
CA THR A 599 9.28 3.88 -5.10
C THR A 599 8.69 2.61 -4.47
N LEU A 600 7.37 2.54 -4.27
CA LEU A 600 6.65 1.31 -3.88
C LEU A 600 6.34 0.45 -5.11
N MET A 601 6.09 1.08 -6.27
CA MET A 601 5.82 0.36 -7.53
C MET A 601 6.92 -0.64 -7.89
N ILE A 602 8.20 -0.24 -7.88
CA ILE A 602 9.30 -1.12 -8.32
C ILE A 602 9.56 -2.29 -7.36
N GLN A 603 8.97 -2.29 -6.15
CA GLN A 603 9.24 -3.31 -5.14
C GLN A 603 8.03 -4.16 -4.77
N GLU A 604 6.81 -3.69 -5.00
CA GLU A 604 5.59 -4.37 -4.58
C GLU A 604 4.70 -4.85 -5.74
N THR A 605 4.89 -4.40 -7.00
CA THR A 605 3.91 -4.73 -8.06
C THR A 605 4.30 -5.90 -8.97
N ASP A 606 5.59 -6.09 -9.27
CA ASP A 606 5.98 -6.97 -10.36
C ASP A 606 5.72 -8.48 -10.08
N ILE A 607 5.53 -8.83 -8.81
CA ILE A 607 5.17 -10.19 -8.36
C ILE A 607 3.75 -10.23 -7.77
N LEU A 608 3.14 -9.08 -7.48
CA LEU A 608 1.82 -8.99 -6.85
C LEU A 608 0.68 -9.26 -7.82
N PHE A 609 0.81 -8.83 -9.08
CA PHE A 609 -0.19 -9.08 -10.12
C PHE A 609 0.45 -9.50 -11.43
N PRO A 610 -0.18 -10.42 -12.19
CA PRO A 610 0.29 -10.71 -13.53
C PRO A 610 0.11 -9.49 -14.44
N SER A 611 1.03 -9.34 -15.38
CA SER A 611 1.00 -8.35 -16.45
C SER A 611 0.54 -8.98 -17.76
N THR A 612 0.06 -8.17 -18.69
CA THR A 612 -0.26 -8.57 -20.07
C THR A 612 0.25 -7.50 -21.02
N PRO A 613 0.76 -7.84 -22.22
CA PRO A 613 1.22 -6.87 -23.22
C PRO A 613 0.09 -6.05 -23.84
N THR A 614 -1.18 -6.42 -23.61
CA THR A 614 -2.33 -5.72 -24.18
C THR A 614 -2.39 -4.27 -23.67
N VAL A 615 -2.36 -3.30 -24.59
CA VAL A 615 -2.47 -1.86 -24.28
C VAL A 615 -3.76 -1.61 -23.49
N ASP A 616 -3.68 -0.73 -22.49
CA ASP A 616 -4.61 -0.48 -21.38
C ASP A 616 -5.74 0.52 -21.72
N PRO A 617 -6.87 0.13 -22.34
CA PRO A 617 -8.07 0.92 -22.19
C PRO A 617 -8.56 0.74 -20.76
N LYS A 618 -8.92 1.85 -20.11
CA LYS A 618 -9.61 1.79 -18.83
C LYS A 618 -10.92 1.03 -19.03
N TRP A 619 -11.10 -0.07 -18.31
CA TRP A 619 -12.33 -0.85 -18.32
C TRP A 619 -13.19 -0.49 -17.11
N VAL A 620 -14.51 -0.47 -17.30
CA VAL A 620 -15.49 -0.25 -16.24
C VAL A 620 -16.59 -1.30 -16.34
N MET A 621 -17.13 -1.71 -15.20
CA MET A 621 -18.24 -2.66 -15.17
C MET A 621 -19.57 -1.96 -15.43
N GLY A 622 -20.40 -2.50 -16.32
CA GLY A 622 -21.75 -2.03 -16.58
C GLY A 622 -22.82 -2.71 -15.70
N THR A 623 -24.03 -2.15 -15.62
CA THR A 623 -25.15 -2.82 -14.92
C THR A 623 -25.76 -3.95 -15.73
N ASP A 624 -25.38 -4.09 -17.00
CA ASP A 624 -25.63 -5.27 -17.84
C ASP A 624 -24.66 -6.43 -17.52
N GLY A 625 -23.86 -6.30 -16.47
CA GLY A 625 -22.88 -7.31 -16.06
C GLY A 625 -21.65 -7.39 -16.96
N ARG A 626 -21.54 -6.55 -18.00
CA ARG A 626 -20.42 -6.60 -18.96
C ARG A 626 -19.38 -5.53 -18.66
N PRO A 627 -18.08 -5.83 -18.78
CA PRO A 627 -17.04 -4.82 -18.85
C PRO A 627 -17.12 -4.00 -20.14
N HIS A 628 -16.92 -2.69 -20.05
CA HIS A 628 -16.93 -1.76 -21.18
C HIS A 628 -15.63 -0.95 -21.20
N HIS A 629 -15.13 -0.63 -22.40
CA HIS A 629 -14.08 0.36 -22.55
C HIS A 629 -14.59 1.75 -22.19
N GLN A 630 -13.84 2.48 -21.38
CA GLN A 630 -14.21 3.83 -20.97
C GLN A 630 -14.29 4.80 -22.18
N SER A 631 -13.56 4.56 -23.28
CA SER A 631 -13.69 5.36 -24.51
C SER A 631 -15.01 5.15 -25.27
N ASN A 632 -15.73 4.06 -24.97
CA ASN A 632 -17.05 3.73 -25.53
C ASN A 632 -18.18 3.92 -24.50
N SER A 633 -17.85 4.38 -23.28
CA SER A 633 -18.83 4.84 -22.33
C SER A 633 -19.30 6.23 -22.76
N PRO A 634 -20.61 6.51 -22.88
CA PRO A 634 -21.12 7.85 -23.19
C PRO A 634 -20.88 8.88 -22.06
N PHE A 635 -19.94 8.63 -21.14
CA PHE A 635 -19.64 9.41 -19.93
C PHE A 635 -18.16 9.72 -19.79
#